data_AF-A0A6I3MYI9-F1
#
_entry.id   AF-A0A6I3MYI9-F1
#
_cell.length_a   1.000
_cell.length_b   1.000
_cell.length_c   1.000
_cell.angle_alpha   90.00
_cell.angle_beta   90.00
_cell.angle_gamma   90.00
#
_symmetry.space_group_name_H-M   'P 1'
#
loop_
_entity.id
_entity.type
_entity.pdbx_description
1 polymer ?
#
loop_
_entity_poly.entity_id
_entity_poly.type
_entity_poly.pdbx_seq_one_letter_code
_entity_poly.pdbx_strand_id
1 'polypeptide(L)' 'MSSTPRLDPVDPTARSVFGSILGHQPQLAKAFSTLYAEFWQRGALDHITKETTRLRNARITDCGY' A
#
# COMPACT_ATOMS: atom_id res chain seq x y z
N MET A 1 -11.13 -1.00 -10.72
CA MET A 1 -9.99 -1.17 -9.81
C MET A 1 -9.12 -2.24 -10.40
N SER A 2 -7.95 -1.88 -10.92
CA SER A 2 -7.00 -2.84 -11.46
C SER A 2 -6.33 -3.61 -10.33
N SER A 3 -6.42 -4.94 -10.36
CA SER A 3 -5.65 -5.84 -9.48
C SER A 3 -4.37 -6.35 -10.14
N THR A 4 -4.09 -5.92 -11.37
CA THR A 4 -2.88 -6.29 -12.11
C THR A 4 -1.72 -5.37 -11.71
N PRO A 5 -0.65 -5.91 -11.12
CA PRO A 5 0.54 -5.13 -10.76
C PRO A 5 1.19 -4.51 -11.99
N ARG A 6 1.66 -3.26 -11.86
CA ARG A 6 2.31 -2.51 -12.95
C ARG A 6 3.83 -2.64 -12.98
N LEU A 7 4.41 -3.23 -11.94
CA LEU A 7 5.84 -3.37 -11.74
C LEU A 7 6.15 -4.82 -11.35
N ASP A 8 7.29 -5.30 -11.82
CA ASP A 8 7.83 -6.60 -11.46
C ASP A 8 8.55 -6.52 -10.09
N PRO A 9 8.56 -7.62 -9.32
CA PRO A 9 9.32 -7.72 -8.09
C PRO A 9 10.82 -7.65 -8.35
N VAL A 10 11.61 -7.37 -7.30
CA VAL A 10 13.08 -7.44 -7.37
C VAL A 10 13.56 -8.85 -7.67
N ASP A 11 12.96 -9.83 -7.00
CA ASP A 11 13.20 -11.24 -7.23
C ASP A 11 12.24 -11.74 -8.32
N PRO A 12 12.76 -12.13 -9.50
CA PRO A 12 11.92 -12.58 -10.62
C PRO A 12 11.08 -13.84 -10.32
N THR A 13 11.43 -14.59 -9.27
CA THR A 13 10.69 -15.78 -8.84
C THR A 13 9.56 -15.45 -7.86
N ALA A 14 9.55 -14.23 -7.30
CA ALA A 14 8.53 -13.80 -6.36
C ALA A 14 7.24 -13.36 -7.07
N ARG A 15 6.14 -13.33 -6.31
CA ARG A 15 4.89 -12.71 -6.78
C ARG A 15 5.02 -11.18 -6.72
N SER A 16 4.45 -10.47 -7.69
CA SER A 16 4.34 -9.00 -7.69
C SER A 16 3.31 -8.53 -6.65
N VAL A 17 3.75 -8.37 -5.40
CA VAL A 17 2.98 -7.83 -4.27
C VAL A 17 3.67 -6.60 -3.71
N PHE A 18 2.99 -5.81 -2.89
CA PHE A 18 3.50 -4.54 -2.40
C PHE A 18 4.91 -4.64 -1.79
N GLY A 19 5.15 -5.65 -0.95
CA GLY A 19 6.45 -5.86 -0.32
C GLY A 19 7.57 -6.25 -1.28
N SER A 20 7.31 -7.10 -2.27
CA SER A 20 8.33 -7.57 -3.22
C SER A 20 8.69 -6.50 -4.25
N ILE A 21 7.73 -5.64 -4.63
CA ILE A 21 7.95 -4.49 -5.51
C ILE A 21 8.74 -3.40 -4.78
N LEU A 22 8.40 -3.10 -3.51
CA LEU A 22 9.14 -2.09 -2.74
C LEU A 22 10.58 -2.49 -2.40
N GLY A 23 10.95 -3.75 -2.59
CA GLY A 23 12.35 -4.18 -2.51
C GLY A 23 13.28 -3.37 -3.42
N HIS A 24 12.78 -2.82 -4.53
CA HIS A 24 13.56 -1.97 -5.44
C HIS A 24 14.02 -0.67 -4.75
N GLN A 25 13.30 -0.24 -3.71
CA GLN A 25 13.53 1.00 -2.97
C GLN A 25 13.37 0.79 -1.45
N PRO A 26 14.34 0.15 -0.76
CA PRO A 26 14.20 -0.23 0.65
C PRO A 26 13.98 0.96 1.61
N GLN A 27 14.58 2.12 1.32
CA GLN A 27 14.40 3.32 2.13
C GLN A 27 12.98 3.89 1.98
N LEU A 28 12.44 3.87 0.76
CA LEU A 28 11.05 4.24 0.50
C LEU A 28 10.10 3.29 1.21
N ALA A 29 10.40 1.99 1.20
CA ALA A 29 9.61 0.99 1.92
C ALA A 29 9.53 1.31 3.41
N LYS A 30 10.69 1.61 4.03
CA LYS A 30 10.75 2.02 5.44
C LYS A 30 9.94 3.28 5.71
N ALA A 31 10.13 4.33 4.90
CA ALA A 31 9.41 5.59 5.07
C ALA A 31 7.89 5.41 4.92
N PHE A 32 7.46 4.62 3.93
CA PHE A 32 6.05 4.27 3.75
C PHE A 32 5.50 3.52 4.96
N SER A 33 6.20 2.49 5.44
CA SER A 33 5.75 1.70 6.60
C SER A 33 5.58 2.56 7.85
N THR A 34 6.49 3.51 8.11
CA THR A 34 6.37 4.46 9.22
C THR A 34 5.12 5.33 9.07
N LEU A 35 4.93 5.94 7.89
CA LEU A 35 3.76 6.78 7.63
C LEU A 35 2.44 5.99 7.75
N TYR A 36 2.42 4.77 7.20
CA TYR A 36 1.22 3.93 7.20
C TYR A 36 0.89 3.43 8.61
N ALA A 37 1.91 3.11 9.42
CA ALA A 37 1.72 2.78 10.83
C ALA A 37 1.12 3.95 11.61
N GLU A 38 1.65 5.16 11.45
CA GLU A 38 1.11 6.38 12.07
C GLU A 38 -0.35 6.62 11.69
N PHE A 39 -0.68 6.49 10.40
CA PHE A 39 -2.06 6.62 9.92
C PHE A 39 -3.01 5.65 10.65
N TRP A 40 -2.62 4.39 10.85
CA TRP A 40 -3.48 3.39 11.47
C TRP A 40 -3.54 3.50 12.99
N GLN A 41 -2.41 3.70 13.65
CA GLN A 41 -2.29 3.64 15.10
C GLN A 41 -2.78 4.91 15.79
N ARG A 42 -2.67 6.08 15.14
CA ARG A 42 -3.06 7.35 15.77
C ARG A 42 -4.58 7.53 15.79
N GLY A 43 -5.17 7.63 16.97
CA GLY A 43 -6.64 7.64 17.20
C GLY A 43 -7.38 8.94 16.89
N ALA A 44 -6.93 9.76 15.92
CA ALA A 44 -7.63 10.99 15.56
C ALA A 44 -8.99 10.74 14.86
N LEU A 45 -9.11 9.59 14.20
CA LEU A 45 -10.33 9.07 13.57
C LEU A 45 -10.46 7.59 13.94
N ASP A 46 -11.69 7.08 13.95
CA ASP A 46 -11.95 5.65 14.15
C ASP A 46 -11.48 4.81 12.94
N HIS A 47 -11.33 3.52 13.18
CA HIS A 47 -10.82 2.58 12.16
C HIS A 47 -11.75 2.44 10.96
N ILE A 48 -13.07 2.51 11.15
CA ILE A 48 -14.06 2.36 10.07
C ILE A 48 -14.00 3.57 9.13
N THR A 49 -13.90 4.77 9.68
CA THR A 49 -13.72 6.00 8.89
C THR A 49 -12.45 5.94 8.05
N LYS A 50 -11.33 5.50 8.63
CA LYS A 50 -10.05 5.33 7.91
C LYS A 50 -10.17 4.32 6.78
N GLU A 51 -10.74 3.14 7.04
CA GLU A 51 -10.85 2.08 6.04
C GLU A 51 -11.82 2.45 4.91
N THR A 52 -12.96 3.06 5.25
CA THR A 52 -13.91 3.56 4.25
C THR A 52 -13.26 4.59 3.33
N THR A 53 -12.48 5.51 3.90
CA THR A 53 -11.73 6.51 3.14
C THR A 53 -10.68 5.87 2.23
N ARG A 54 -9.94 4.87 2.75
CA ARG A 54 -8.94 4.13 1.99
C ARG A 54 -9.57 3.42 0.79
N LEU A 55 -10.67 2.69 0.98
CA LEU A 55 -11.39 1.98 -0.08
C LEU A 55 -11.98 2.93 -1.13
N ARG A 56 -12.56 4.06 -0.69
CA ARG A 56 -13.03 5.12 -1.61
C ARG A 56 -11.90 5.65 -2.48
N ASN A 57 -10.74 5.94 -1.88
CA ASN A 57 -9.58 6.47 -2.61
C ASN A 57 -8.98 5.42 -3.55
N ALA A 58 -8.92 4.15 -3.14
CA ALA A 58 -8.51 3.04 -3.98
C ALA A 58 -9.40 2.93 -5.23
N ARG A 59 -10.73 3.07 -5.07
CA ARG A 59 -11.67 3.11 -6.19
C ARG A 59 -11.43 4.29 -7.15
N ILE A 60 -11.23 5.49 -6.62
CA ILE A 60 -11.00 6.70 -7.43
C ILE A 60 -9.67 6.61 -8.21
N THR A 61 -8.65 5.99 -7.62
CA THR A 61 -7.31 5.86 -8.22
C THR A 61 -7.11 4.56 -9.01
N ASP A 62 -8.19 3.80 -9.22
CA ASP A 62 -8.17 2.49 -9.88
C ASP A 62 -7.17 1.49 -9.26
N CYS A 63 -6.93 1.59 -7.95
CA CYS A 63 -6.09 0.68 -7.18
C CYS A 63 -6.92 -0.49 -6.64
N GLY A 64 -6.62 -1.71 -7.08
CA GLY A 64 -7.31 -2.94 -6.66
C GLY A 64 -6.46 -3.89 -5.81
N TYR A 65 -5.38 -3.38 -5.22
CA TYR A 65 -4.56 -4.07 -4.22
C TYR A 65 -5.09 -3.78 -2.82
#